data_AF-A0A380MNX2-F1
#
_entry.id   AF-A0A380MNX2-F1
#
_cell.length_a   1.000
_cell.length_b   1.000
_cell.length_c   1.000
_cell.angle_alpha   90.00
_cell.angle_beta   90.00
_cell.angle_gamma   90.00
#
_symmetry.space_group_name_H-M   'P 1'
#
loop_
_entity.id
_entity.type
_entity.pdbx_description
1 polymer ?
#
loop_
_entity_poly.entity_id
_entity_poly.type
_entity_poly.pdbx_seq_one_letter_code
_entity_poly.pdbx_strand_id
1 'polypeptide(L)' 'MLEALKATVLEANLTLPKYGLVTFTWGNVSAIDREKKRDCD' A
#
# COMPACT_ATOMS: atom_id res chain seq x y z
N MET A 1 4.31 14.13 -7.00
CA MET A 1 3.34 13.02 -6.87
C MET A 1 4.08 11.81 -6.27
N LEU A 2 3.44 11.01 -5.42
CA LEU A 2 4.06 9.88 -4.71
C LEU A 2 4.10 8.58 -5.56
N GLU A 3 4.57 8.66 -6.81
CA GLU A 3 4.46 7.54 -7.76
C GLU A 3 5.24 6.31 -7.31
N ALA A 4 6.43 6.49 -6.73
CA ALA A 4 7.20 5.39 -6.15
C ALA A 4 6.43 4.68 -5.01
N LEU A 5 5.81 5.46 -4.12
CA LEU A 5 5.03 4.90 -3.01
C LEU A 5 3.81 4.11 -3.52
N LYS A 6 3.13 4.61 -4.55
CA LYS A 6 2.01 3.90 -5.19
C LYS A 6 2.46 2.58 -5.81
N ALA A 7 3.61 2.55 -6.49
CA ALA A 7 4.17 1.33 -7.07
C ALA A 7 4.45 0.29 -5.98
N THR A 8 5.10 0.69 -4.89
CA THR A 8 5.36 -0.20 -3.75
C THR A 8 4.07 -0.74 -3.12
N VAL A 9 3.07 0.11 -2.91
CA VAL A 9 1.77 -0.31 -2.36
C VAL A 9 1.04 -1.26 -3.31
N LEU A 10 1.09 -1.00 -4.61
CA LEU A 10 0.49 -1.87 -5.62
C LEU A 10 1.13 -3.26 -5.61
N GLU A 11 2.46 -3.33 -5.63
CA GLU A 11 3.19 -4.61 -5.57
C GLU A 11 2.85 -5.40 -4.30
N ALA A 12 2.79 -4.73 -3.15
CA ALA A 12 2.43 -5.38 -1.89
C ALA A 12 0.98 -5.90 -1.87
N ASN A 13 0.03 -5.18 -2.50
CA ASN A 13 -1.33 -5.70 -2.65
C ASN A 13 -1.37 -6.92 -3.58
N LEU A 14 -0.55 -6.94 -4.63
CA LEU A 14 -0.46 -8.08 -5.57
C LEU A 14 0.22 -9.31 -4.97
N THR A 15 0.98 -9.20 -3.88
CA THR A 15 1.57 -10.37 -3.20
C THR A 15 0.59 -11.06 -2.26
N LEU A 16 -0.42 -10.36 -1.73
CA LEU A 16 -1.46 -10.94 -0.87
C LEU A 16 -2.11 -12.21 -1.47
N PRO A 17 -2.64 -12.20 -2.72
CA PRO A 17 -3.21 -13.40 -3.31
C PRO A 17 -2.14 -14.44 -3.66
N LYS A 18 -0.92 -14.03 -4.01
CA LYS A 18 0.18 -14.96 -4.34
C LYS A 18 0.57 -15.84 -3.14
N TYR A 19 0.48 -15.31 -1.94
CA TYR A 19 0.72 -16.05 -0.69
C TYR A 19 -0.54 -16.67 -0.07
N GLY A 20 -1.70 -16.56 -0.75
CA GLY A 20 -2.97 -17.11 -0.25
C GLY A 20 -3.50 -16.40 1.01
N LEU A 21 -3.12 -15.15 1.25
CA LEU A 21 -3.51 -14.38 2.45
C LEU A 21 -4.91 -13.76 2.34
N VAL A 22 -5.49 -13.74 1.14
CA VAL A 22 -6.79 -13.12 0.86
C VAL A 22 -7.64 -13.98 -0.07
N THR A 23 -8.94 -13.76 -0.08
CA THR A 23 -9.90 -14.35 -1.04
C THR A 23 -10.84 -13.25 -1.51
N PHE A 24 -11.30 -13.32 -2.77
CA PHE A 24 -12.06 -12.24 -3.42
C PHE A 24 -11.34 -10.89 -3.33
N THR A 25 -12.03 -9.83 -2.90
CA THR A 25 -11.52 -8.47 -2.75
C THR A 25 -11.14 -8.12 -1.31
N TRP A 26 -10.98 -9.12 -0.44
CA TRP A 26 -10.63 -8.89 0.95
C TRP A 26 -9.16 -8.50 1.11
N GLY A 27 -8.86 -7.76 2.17
CA GLY A 27 -7.52 -7.30 2.49
C GLY A 27 -7.08 -6.05 1.71
N ASN A 28 -6.17 -5.30 2.31
CA ASN A 28 -5.53 -4.14 1.69
C ASN A 28 -4.15 -3.92 2.33
N VAL A 29 -3.24 -3.33 1.57
CA VAL A 29 -1.96 -2.80 2.07
C VAL A 29 -1.93 -1.30 1.83
N SER A 30 -1.44 -0.55 2.82
CA SER A 30 -1.20 0.89 2.76
C SER A 30 0.21 1.23 3.26
N ALA A 31 0.81 2.27 2.71
CA ALA A 31 2.11 2.78 3.15
C ALA A 31 2.02 4.27 3.48
N ILE A 32 2.89 4.71 4.40
CA ILE A 32 2.98 6.11 4.84
C ILE A 32 4.35 6.67 4.45
N ASP A 33 4.33 7.82 3.78
CA ASP A 33 5.52 8.66 3.61
C ASP A 33 5.59 9.63 4.79
N ARG A 34 6.62 9.48 5.64
CA ARG A 34 6.80 10.26 6.87
C ARG A 34 7.54 11.58 6.65
N GLU A 35 8.15 11.77 5.47
CA GLU A 35 8.82 13.04 5.15
C GLU A 35 7.80 14.14 4.85
N LYS A 36 6.61 13.75 4.37
CA LYS A 36 5.44 14.61 4.40
C LYS A 36 4.91 14.72 5.83
N LYS A 37 5.29 15.81 6.51
CA LYS A 37 4.56 16.29 7.68
C LYS A 37 3.06 16.32 7.35
N ARG A 38 2.24 15.90 8.30
CA ARG A 38 0.79 16.08 8.17
C ARG A 38 0.53 17.57 8.29
N ASP A 39 -0.20 18.15 7.34
CA ASP A 39 -0.59 19.58 7.32
C ASP A 39 -1.61 19.93 8.44
N CYS A 40 -1.65 19.16 9.53
CA CYS A 40 -2.51 19.37 10.68
C CYS A 40 -1.76 19.70 11.98
N ASP A 41 -0.53 20.21 11.86
CA ASP A 41 0.14 21.02 12.89
C ASP A 41 -0.04 22.52 12.59
#